data_AF-A0A9N8LFV0-F1
#
_entry.id   AF-A0A9N8LFV0-F1
#
_cell.length_a   1.000
_cell.length_b   1.000
_cell.length_c   1.000
_cell.angle_alpha   90.00
_cell.angle_beta   90.00
_cell.angle_gamma   90.00
#
_symmetry.space_group_name_H-M   'P 1'
#
loop_
_entity.id
_entity.type
_entity.pdbx_description
1 polymer ?
#
loop_
_entity_poly.entity_id
_entity_poly.type
_entity_poly.pdbx_seq_one_letter_code
_entity_poly.pdbx_strand_id
1 'polypeptide(L)'
;MAPLPNTLAGLHQLSETPSRADGIPNDLEEELRVYGCQLIQQAGVLLHLPQVAMATAQVLFQRFWFVSSMKQFCIKDISMGALFLACKLEEQFVRVRDVINVFDFLIQRALHLSKCNPGPRSLELSGIVQVGDVSSMRARLRSSVISRPGHLYAGNGHGSSMTHSSALPAGPAGAQASSFEYKPPSYFSQDFYDVKDALVIAEMQILKRLGFNVQVNLPFATMVNYLKLLGLTDDRQAGNGASSPTTNSSRQSSFAQRAWSYLNDALQTSLYCQFPPHILACAAIYLTALTNRPEPLALPTQPRPWWVLFDVEEEDDLRIISTALLRLYDDSGWEIVEKNGGGNNDDDTGAEVTLGSMGLASRVRDEWGGLVDLVDRRALRHWLEQQASSDVIMATQ
;
A
#
# COMPACT_ATOMS: atom_id res chain seq x y z
N MET A 1 -0.78 -13.79 -32.74
CA MET A 1 -1.03 -12.73 -31.74
C MET A 1 0.16 -12.69 -30.82
N ALA A 2 0.90 -11.58 -30.79
CA ALA A 2 1.91 -11.40 -29.75
C ALA A 2 1.18 -11.46 -28.38
N PRO A 3 1.66 -12.23 -27.40
CA PRO A 3 1.04 -12.25 -26.08
C PRO A 3 1.05 -10.82 -25.52
N LEU A 4 -0.04 -10.42 -24.86
CA LEU A 4 -0.10 -9.15 -24.14
C LEU A 4 1.10 -9.09 -23.17
N PRO A 5 1.82 -7.96 -23.09
CA PRO A 5 3.05 -7.85 -22.31
C PRO A 5 2.84 -8.05 -20.79
N ASN A 6 1.60 -7.92 -20.31
CA ASN A 6 1.17 -8.25 -18.96
C ASN A 6 -0.16 -9.03 -19.02
N THR A 7 -0.32 -10.06 -18.18
CA THR A 7 -1.63 -10.71 -17.99
C THR A 7 -2.56 -9.76 -17.25
N LEU A 8 -3.56 -9.25 -17.95
CA LEU A 8 -4.59 -8.39 -17.36
C LEU A 8 -5.73 -9.24 -16.79
N ALA A 9 -6.29 -8.83 -15.67
CA ALA A 9 -7.46 -9.43 -15.07
C ALA A 9 -8.68 -9.13 -15.96
N GLY A 10 -9.47 -10.16 -16.28
CA GLY A 10 -10.73 -9.97 -16.99
C GLY A 10 -11.76 -9.27 -16.11
N LEU A 11 -12.77 -8.64 -16.72
CA LEU A 11 -13.86 -7.96 -15.99
C LEU A 11 -14.53 -8.87 -14.96
N HIS A 12 -14.74 -10.14 -15.30
CA HIS A 12 -15.27 -11.14 -14.37
C HIS A 12 -14.36 -11.37 -13.15
N GLN A 13 -13.04 -11.39 -13.34
CA GLN A 13 -12.09 -11.59 -12.23
C GLN A 13 -12.02 -10.35 -11.31
N LEU A 14 -12.36 -9.17 -11.85
CA LEU A 14 -12.45 -7.93 -11.08
C LEU A 14 -13.75 -7.83 -10.28
N SER A 15 -14.86 -8.31 -10.84
CA SER A 15 -16.15 -8.33 -10.13
C SER A 15 -16.17 -9.42 -9.05
N GLU A 16 -15.72 -10.62 -9.39
CA GLU A 16 -15.79 -11.80 -8.52
C GLU A 16 -14.40 -12.44 -8.40
N THR A 17 -13.71 -12.06 -7.32
CA THR A 17 -12.42 -12.65 -6.96
C THR A 17 -12.65 -14.01 -6.28
N PRO A 18 -11.68 -14.94 -6.34
CA PRO A 18 -11.78 -16.20 -5.60
C PRO A 18 -11.95 -16.00 -4.08
N SER A 19 -11.38 -14.93 -3.52
CA SER A 19 -11.56 -14.56 -2.11
C SER A 19 -13.00 -14.17 -1.80
N ARG A 20 -13.64 -13.37 -2.66
CA ARG A 20 -15.06 -12.98 -2.52
C ARG A 20 -15.98 -14.19 -2.63
N ALA A 21 -15.69 -15.11 -3.57
CA ALA A 21 -16.43 -16.37 -3.70
C ALA A 21 -16.33 -17.25 -2.43
N ASP A 22 -15.21 -17.16 -1.70
CA ASP A 22 -14.99 -17.85 -0.43
C ASP A 22 -15.60 -17.15 0.80
N GLY A 23 -16.30 -16.03 0.59
CA GLY A 23 -17.01 -15.25 1.62
C GLY A 23 -16.21 -14.11 2.25
N ILE A 24 -15.07 -13.71 1.67
CA ILE A 24 -14.28 -12.60 2.19
C ILE A 24 -14.90 -11.26 1.73
N PRO A 25 -15.20 -10.32 2.65
CA PRO A 25 -15.72 -9.01 2.29
C PRO A 25 -14.78 -8.23 1.37
N ASN A 26 -15.34 -7.43 0.46
CA ASN A 26 -14.56 -6.65 -0.51
C ASN A 26 -13.55 -5.73 0.19
N ASP A 27 -14.01 -4.94 1.17
CA ASP A 27 -13.16 -4.01 1.92
C ASP A 27 -11.96 -4.70 2.57
N LEU A 28 -12.20 -5.86 3.19
CA LEU A 28 -11.15 -6.64 3.84
C LEU A 28 -10.15 -7.20 2.81
N GLU A 29 -10.64 -7.70 1.67
CA GLU A 29 -9.76 -8.17 0.61
C GLU A 29 -8.85 -7.04 0.09
N GLU A 30 -9.40 -5.86 -0.16
CA GLU A 30 -8.63 -4.69 -0.60
C GLU A 30 -7.58 -4.28 0.44
N GLU A 31 -7.96 -4.16 1.72
CA GLU A 31 -7.05 -3.84 2.82
C GLU A 31 -5.89 -4.85 2.93
N LEU A 32 -6.20 -6.14 2.87
CA LEU A 32 -5.22 -7.20 2.96
C LEU A 32 -4.26 -7.22 1.75
N ARG A 33 -4.74 -6.87 0.55
CA ARG A 33 -3.89 -6.71 -0.64
C ARG A 33 -2.93 -5.53 -0.48
N VAL A 34 -3.43 -4.38 -0.02
CA VAL A 34 -2.58 -3.20 0.25
C VAL A 34 -1.55 -3.55 1.32
N TYR A 35 -1.95 -4.20 2.42
CA TYR A 35 -1.07 -4.57 3.52
C TYR A 35 0.05 -5.51 3.06
N GLY A 36 -0.28 -6.53 2.26
CA GLY A 36 0.72 -7.42 1.67
C GLY A 36 1.72 -6.69 0.76
N CYS A 37 1.28 -5.67 0.03
CA CYS A 37 2.18 -4.82 -0.77
C CYS A 37 3.07 -3.93 0.09
N GLN A 38 2.57 -3.40 1.20
CA GLN A 38 3.36 -2.62 2.16
C GLN A 38 4.42 -3.47 2.84
N LEU A 39 4.08 -4.71 3.25
CA LEU A 39 5.06 -5.67 3.78
C LEU A 39 6.19 -5.94 2.79
N ILE A 40 5.88 -6.16 1.51
CA ILE A 40 6.88 -6.38 0.45
C ILE A 40 7.81 -5.16 0.33
N GLN A 41 7.25 -3.94 0.30
CA GLN A 41 8.03 -2.71 0.18
C GLN A 41 8.96 -2.51 1.39
N GLN A 42 8.44 -2.68 2.61
CA GLN A 42 9.23 -2.52 3.83
C GLN A 42 10.33 -3.58 3.96
N ALA A 43 10.00 -4.83 3.63
CA ALA A 43 10.97 -5.91 3.64
C ALA A 43 12.08 -5.65 2.63
N GLY A 44 11.74 -5.21 1.41
CA GLY A 44 12.72 -4.89 0.40
C GLY A 44 13.62 -3.70 0.78
N VAL A 45 13.08 -2.67 1.45
CA VAL A 45 13.88 -1.56 1.99
C VAL A 45 14.88 -2.05 3.05
N LEU A 46 14.45 -2.90 3.98
CA LEU A 46 15.31 -3.48 5.02
C LEU A 46 16.36 -4.45 4.46
N LEU A 47 16.06 -5.12 3.35
CA LEU A 47 16.98 -5.99 2.62
C LEU A 47 17.86 -5.24 1.61
N HIS A 48 17.71 -3.92 1.50
CA HIS A 48 18.41 -3.07 0.53
C HIS A 48 18.22 -3.49 -0.94
N LEU A 49 17.00 -3.91 -1.29
CA LEU A 49 16.65 -4.32 -2.65
C LEU A 49 16.32 -3.12 -3.55
N PRO A 50 16.60 -3.21 -4.86
CA PRO A 50 16.22 -2.17 -5.80
C PRO A 50 14.69 -2.10 -5.96
N GLN A 51 14.16 -0.91 -6.29
CA GLN A 51 12.73 -0.68 -6.48
C GLN A 51 12.11 -1.58 -7.54
N VAL A 52 12.86 -1.94 -8.59
CA VAL A 52 12.40 -2.84 -9.64
C VAL A 52 12.02 -4.20 -9.06
N ALA A 53 12.86 -4.80 -8.20
CA ALA A 53 12.56 -6.08 -7.57
C ALA A 53 11.34 -6.01 -6.64
N MET A 54 11.21 -4.93 -5.87
CA MET A 54 10.05 -4.72 -4.99
C MET A 54 8.76 -4.54 -5.80
N ALA A 55 8.81 -3.77 -6.89
CA ALA A 55 7.67 -3.54 -7.77
C ALA A 55 7.25 -4.82 -8.50
N THR A 56 8.21 -5.59 -9.03
CA THR A 56 7.95 -6.91 -9.63
C THR A 56 7.28 -7.85 -8.62
N ALA A 57 7.75 -7.89 -7.38
CA ALA A 57 7.14 -8.69 -6.31
C ALA A 57 5.69 -8.27 -6.02
N GLN A 58 5.40 -6.96 -5.91
CA GLN A 58 4.05 -6.45 -5.68
C GLN A 58 3.10 -6.79 -6.83
N VAL A 59 3.55 -6.70 -8.08
CA VAL A 59 2.72 -7.09 -9.23
C VAL A 59 2.41 -8.59 -9.22
N LEU A 60 3.40 -9.45 -8.96
CA LEU A 60 3.18 -10.90 -8.85
C LEU A 60 2.23 -11.24 -7.70
N PHE A 61 2.37 -10.55 -6.56
CA PHE A 61 1.49 -10.69 -5.42
C PHE A 61 0.04 -10.30 -5.76
N GLN A 62 -0.18 -9.16 -6.42
CA GLN A 62 -1.51 -8.74 -6.84
C GLN A 62 -2.15 -9.71 -7.84
N ARG A 63 -1.37 -10.20 -8.82
CA ARG A 63 -1.83 -11.20 -9.79
C ARG A 63 -2.27 -12.50 -9.13
N PHE A 64 -1.56 -12.94 -8.09
CA PHE A 64 -1.86 -14.20 -7.39
C PHE A 64 -3.28 -14.22 -6.80
N TRP A 65 -3.76 -13.10 -6.25
CA TRP A 65 -5.09 -13.01 -5.63
C TRP A 65 -6.24 -12.92 -6.63
N PHE A 66 -5.97 -12.79 -7.93
CA PHE A 66 -6.99 -12.94 -8.98
C PHE A 66 -7.26 -14.39 -9.38
N VAL A 67 -6.43 -15.34 -8.91
CA VAL A 67 -6.54 -16.77 -9.22
C VAL A 67 -6.57 -17.67 -7.99
N SER A 68 -6.32 -17.09 -6.80
CA SER A 68 -6.28 -17.79 -5.52
C SER A 68 -7.00 -16.99 -4.45
N SER A 69 -7.49 -17.68 -3.42
CA SER A 69 -8.23 -17.09 -2.32
C SER A 69 -7.38 -16.94 -1.06
N MET A 70 -7.56 -15.82 -0.35
CA MET A 70 -6.92 -15.54 0.95
C MET A 70 -7.37 -16.51 2.06
N LYS A 71 -8.48 -17.23 1.87
CA LYS A 71 -8.89 -18.32 2.77
C LYS A 71 -7.98 -19.55 2.65
N GLN A 72 -7.35 -19.75 1.49
CA GLN A 72 -6.52 -20.92 1.20
C GLN A 72 -5.04 -20.68 1.51
N PHE A 73 -4.54 -19.48 1.17
CA PHE A 73 -3.15 -19.09 1.33
C PHE A 73 -3.04 -17.88 2.26
N CYS A 74 -2.04 -17.87 3.15
CA CYS A 74 -1.84 -16.73 4.04
C CYS A 74 -1.08 -15.60 3.32
N ILE A 75 -1.29 -14.36 3.76
CA ILE A 75 -0.70 -13.20 3.09
C ILE A 75 0.79 -13.11 3.37
N LYS A 76 1.23 -13.39 4.61
CA LYS A 76 2.64 -13.37 5.00
C LYS A 76 3.49 -14.25 4.08
N ASP A 77 3.09 -15.51 3.90
CA ASP A 77 3.89 -16.48 3.15
C ASP A 77 3.91 -16.13 1.66
N ILE A 78 2.78 -15.70 1.08
CA ILE A 78 2.71 -15.30 -0.32
C ILE A 78 3.49 -14.00 -0.58
N SER A 79 3.42 -13.00 0.32
CA SER A 79 4.23 -11.78 0.23
C SER A 79 5.73 -12.10 0.29
N MET A 80 6.13 -12.97 1.22
CA MET A 80 7.51 -13.39 1.38
C MET A 80 8.01 -14.19 0.16
N GLY A 81 7.18 -15.12 -0.33
CA GLY A 81 7.44 -15.92 -1.53
C GLY A 81 7.51 -15.07 -2.80
N ALA A 82 6.65 -14.06 -2.95
CA ALA A 82 6.65 -13.14 -4.08
C ALA A 82 7.93 -12.30 -4.12
N LEU A 83 8.38 -11.76 -2.97
CA LEU A 83 9.63 -11.02 -2.90
C LEU A 83 10.83 -11.92 -3.21
N PHE A 84 10.86 -13.12 -2.64
CA PHE A 84 11.94 -14.08 -2.89
C PHE A 84 12.01 -14.54 -4.35
N LEU A 85 10.86 -14.76 -4.99
CA LEU A 85 10.78 -15.08 -6.41
C LEU A 85 11.24 -13.91 -7.28
N ALA A 86 10.75 -12.69 -7.02
CA ALA A 86 11.15 -11.50 -7.78
C ALA A 86 12.66 -11.22 -7.69
N CYS A 87 13.27 -11.46 -6.52
CA CYS A 87 14.72 -11.41 -6.35
C CYS A 87 15.46 -12.34 -7.33
N LYS A 88 14.95 -13.55 -7.57
CA LYS A 88 15.54 -14.46 -8.56
C LYS A 88 15.32 -13.99 -10.00
N LEU A 89 14.16 -13.41 -10.30
CA LEU A 89 13.82 -12.91 -11.64
C LEU A 89 14.66 -11.69 -12.04
N GLU A 90 14.95 -10.80 -11.09
CA GLU A 90 15.73 -9.57 -11.28
C GLU A 90 17.23 -9.75 -10.96
N GLU A 91 17.68 -11.00 -10.79
CA GLU A 91 19.08 -11.36 -10.50
C GLU A 91 19.65 -10.72 -9.22
N GLN A 92 18.78 -10.42 -8.25
CA GLN A 92 19.12 -9.89 -6.93
C GLN A 92 19.07 -11.00 -5.88
N PHE A 93 20.14 -11.78 -5.73
CA PHE A 93 20.13 -12.93 -4.84
C PHE A 93 20.16 -12.54 -3.35
N VAL A 94 19.13 -12.95 -2.61
CA VAL A 94 19.02 -12.76 -1.15
C VAL A 94 19.06 -14.11 -0.44
N ARG A 95 19.69 -14.17 0.73
CA ARG A 95 19.66 -15.39 1.55
C ARG A 95 18.28 -15.57 2.15
N VAL A 96 17.78 -16.80 2.10
CA VAL A 96 16.48 -17.18 2.69
C VAL A 96 16.37 -16.75 4.16
N ARG A 97 17.44 -16.89 4.94
CA ARG A 97 17.46 -16.46 6.35
C ARG A 97 17.19 -14.96 6.50
N ASP A 98 17.80 -14.14 5.66
CA ASP A 98 17.69 -12.68 5.76
C ASP A 98 16.25 -12.26 5.45
N VAL A 99 15.64 -12.88 4.43
CA VAL A 99 14.21 -12.70 4.10
C VAL A 99 13.32 -13.10 5.28
N ILE A 100 13.51 -14.29 5.85
CA ILE A 100 12.70 -14.79 6.97
C ILE A 100 12.82 -13.86 8.18
N ASN A 101 14.04 -13.47 8.56
CA ASN A 101 14.27 -12.59 9.71
C ASN A 101 13.63 -11.21 9.52
N VAL A 102 13.70 -10.64 8.31
CA VAL A 102 13.09 -9.34 8.04
C VAL A 102 11.57 -9.42 8.09
N PHE A 103 10.96 -10.44 7.49
CA PHE A 103 9.51 -10.63 7.58
C PHE A 103 9.05 -10.91 9.01
N ASP A 104 9.78 -11.74 9.75
CA ASP A 104 9.50 -12.02 11.16
C ASP A 104 9.60 -10.76 12.02
N PHE A 105 10.65 -9.95 11.85
CA PHE A 105 10.80 -8.65 12.49
C PHE A 105 9.62 -7.72 12.19
N LEU A 106 9.21 -7.59 10.94
CA LEU A 106 8.09 -6.73 10.54
C LEU A 106 6.78 -7.19 11.18
N ILE A 107 6.49 -8.49 11.17
CA ILE A 107 5.28 -9.05 11.78
C ILE A 107 5.30 -8.88 13.30
N GLN A 108 6.41 -9.18 13.98
CA GLN A 108 6.51 -9.00 15.43
C GLN A 108 6.38 -7.53 15.83
N ARG A 109 6.97 -6.61 15.05
CA ARG A 109 6.82 -5.18 15.25
C ARG A 109 5.37 -4.73 15.07
N ALA A 110 4.70 -5.18 14.01
CA ALA A 110 3.30 -4.85 13.75
C ALA A 110 2.38 -5.42 14.85
N LEU A 111 2.63 -6.64 15.35
CA LEU A 111 1.90 -7.23 16.48
C LEU A 111 2.10 -6.44 17.77
N HIS A 112 3.33 -5.97 18.03
CA HIS A 112 3.61 -5.12 19.18
C HIS A 112 2.86 -3.78 19.08
N LEU A 113 2.89 -3.15 17.90
CA LEU A 113 2.14 -1.91 17.64
C LEU A 113 0.63 -2.12 17.78
N SER A 114 0.06 -3.21 17.26
CA SER A 114 -1.37 -3.58 17.41
C SER A 114 -1.78 -3.64 18.89
N LYS A 115 -0.92 -4.20 19.77
CA LYS A 115 -1.17 -4.28 21.21
C LYS A 115 -1.09 -2.94 21.93
N CYS A 116 -0.16 -2.08 21.53
CA CYS A 116 0.06 -0.79 22.18
C CYS A 116 -0.88 0.32 21.67
N ASN A 117 -1.26 0.25 20.40
CA ASN A 117 -2.16 1.18 19.73
C ASN A 117 -3.03 0.39 18.74
N PRO A 118 -4.16 -0.18 19.18
CA PRO A 118 -5.03 -0.97 18.32
C PRO A 118 -5.72 -0.08 17.28
N GLY A 119 -5.69 -0.53 16.03
CA GLY A 119 -6.21 0.22 14.90
C GLY A 119 -7.68 -0.05 14.66
N PRO A 120 -8.29 0.62 13.68
CA PRO A 120 -9.71 0.50 13.39
C PRO A 120 -10.16 -0.96 13.27
N ARG A 121 -9.40 -1.78 12.55
CA ARG A 121 -9.69 -3.21 12.36
C ARG A 121 -9.46 -4.06 13.61
N SER A 122 -8.42 -3.78 14.40
CA SER A 122 -8.18 -4.48 15.68
C SER A 122 -9.32 -4.21 16.68
N LEU A 123 -9.80 -2.97 16.70
CA LEU A 123 -10.91 -2.55 17.54
C LEU A 123 -12.22 -3.23 17.12
N GLU A 124 -12.50 -3.31 15.82
CA GLU A 124 -13.64 -4.07 15.27
C GLU A 124 -13.58 -5.56 15.68
N LEU A 125 -12.41 -6.19 15.55
CA LEU A 125 -12.18 -7.59 15.92
C LEU A 125 -12.38 -7.86 17.42
N SER A 126 -12.04 -6.89 18.27
CA SER A 126 -12.16 -7.03 19.73
C SER A 126 -13.60 -6.91 20.26
N GLY A 127 -14.54 -6.43 19.44
CA GLY A 127 -15.94 -6.20 19.84
C GLY A 127 -16.13 -5.04 20.83
N ILE A 128 -15.08 -4.26 21.12
CA ILE A 128 -15.07 -3.19 22.15
C ILE A 128 -15.58 -1.85 21.59
N VAL A 129 -15.77 -1.72 20.28
CA VAL A 129 -16.11 -0.43 19.65
C VAL A 129 -17.37 -0.56 18.77
N GLN A 130 -18.49 0.00 19.25
CA GLN A 130 -19.33 0.82 18.37
C GLN A 130 -18.50 2.06 18.01
N VAL A 131 -18.38 2.37 16.73
CA VAL A 131 -17.45 3.41 16.23
C VAL A 131 -17.85 4.79 16.77
N GLY A 132 -17.28 5.17 17.92
CA GLY A 132 -17.84 6.23 18.76
C GLY A 132 -16.91 7.35 19.20
N ASP A 133 -15.63 7.36 18.83
CA ASP A 133 -14.82 8.58 19.06
C ASP A 133 -13.73 8.81 18.00
N VAL A 134 -14.22 9.17 16.81
CA VAL A 134 -13.47 9.63 15.64
C VAL A 134 -12.59 10.84 15.97
N SER A 135 -12.96 11.64 16.99
CA SER A 135 -12.24 12.83 17.44
C SER A 135 -10.97 12.48 18.22
N SER A 136 -11.03 11.50 19.13
CA SER A 136 -9.86 10.97 19.83
C SER A 136 -8.86 10.31 18.87
N MET A 137 -9.35 9.62 17.84
CA MET A 137 -8.52 9.02 16.79
C MET A 137 -7.92 10.11 15.86
N ARG A 138 -8.68 11.19 15.55
CA ARG A 138 -8.17 12.38 14.81
C ARG A 138 -7.08 13.15 15.55
N ALA A 139 -7.24 13.35 16.85
CA ALA A 139 -6.26 14.04 17.69
C ALA A 139 -4.91 13.29 17.70
N ARG A 140 -4.96 11.95 17.69
CA ARG A 140 -3.79 11.07 17.52
C ARG A 140 -3.21 11.08 16.08
N LEU A 141 -4.06 11.16 15.05
CA LEU A 141 -3.65 11.30 13.65
C LEU A 141 -2.88 12.61 13.40
N ARG A 142 -3.33 13.74 13.96
CA ARG A 142 -2.67 15.04 13.79
C ARG A 142 -1.35 15.14 14.56
N SER A 143 -1.22 14.48 15.71
CA SER A 143 0.02 14.50 16.49
C SER A 143 1.15 13.66 15.88
N SER A 144 0.83 12.61 15.11
CA SER A 144 1.80 11.77 14.37
C SER A 144 2.24 12.39 13.03
N VAL A 145 1.33 13.03 12.28
CA VAL A 145 1.63 13.71 10.99
C VAL A 145 2.62 14.87 11.14
N ILE A 146 2.73 15.48 12.33
CA ILE A 146 3.67 16.58 12.60
C ILE A 146 5.12 16.09 12.78
N SER A 147 5.37 14.79 12.93
CA SER A 147 6.71 14.21 12.96
C SER A 147 6.99 13.34 11.74
N ARG A 148 7.11 13.96 10.55
CA ARG A 148 7.80 13.30 9.43
C ARG A 148 9.29 13.15 9.79
N PRO A 149 9.86 11.94 9.84
CA PRO A 149 11.31 11.82 9.78
C PRO A 149 11.74 12.26 8.37
N GLY A 150 12.59 13.27 8.31
CA GLY A 150 13.14 13.78 7.06
C GLY A 150 13.78 12.66 6.25
N HIS A 151 13.53 12.71 4.94
CA HIS A 151 14.31 12.02 3.91
C HIS A 151 15.82 12.19 4.21
N LEU A 152 16.48 11.17 4.73
CA LEU A 152 17.94 11.12 4.85
C LEU A 152 18.49 10.40 3.63
N TYR A 153 18.99 11.20 2.70
CA TYR A 153 19.96 10.76 1.70
C TYR A 153 21.25 10.31 2.39
N ALA A 154 21.87 9.30 1.79
CA ALA A 154 23.16 8.75 2.19
C ALA A 154 24.26 9.81 2.29
N GLY A 155 25.02 9.75 3.39
CA GLY A 155 26.30 10.43 3.58
C GLY A 155 27.19 9.55 4.46
N ASN A 156 28.36 9.20 3.93
CA ASN A 156 29.37 8.31 4.52
C ASN A 156 29.74 8.64 5.98
N GLY A 157 30.06 7.57 6.74
CA GLY A 157 31.19 7.59 7.68
C GLY A 157 30.89 7.19 9.12
N HIS A 158 31.52 6.07 9.51
CA HIS A 158 31.90 5.66 10.87
C HIS A 158 30.83 5.05 11.78
N GLY A 159 31.13 3.83 12.24
CA GLY A 159 30.24 3.00 13.02
C GLY A 159 30.01 3.49 14.45
N SER A 160 28.82 3.20 14.96
CA SER A 160 28.49 2.93 16.36
C SER A 160 27.03 2.47 16.45
N SER A 161 26.77 1.59 17.41
CA SER A 161 25.51 0.92 17.78
C SER A 161 24.19 1.65 17.46
N MET A 162 23.24 0.97 16.81
CA MET A 162 21.90 1.49 16.54
C MET A 162 20.94 1.25 17.70
N THR A 163 20.63 2.30 18.46
CA THR A 163 19.44 2.40 19.32
C THR A 163 18.60 3.57 18.83
N HIS A 164 17.44 3.31 18.21
CA HIS A 164 16.49 4.35 17.82
C HIS A 164 15.42 4.50 18.91
N SER A 165 15.55 5.55 19.75
CA SER A 165 14.47 6.00 20.62
C SER A 165 13.61 7.02 19.87
N SER A 166 12.39 6.64 19.48
CA SER A 166 11.36 7.58 19.04
C SER A 166 10.56 8.04 20.27
N ALA A 167 10.75 9.29 20.71
CA ALA A 167 9.96 9.88 21.78
C ALA A 167 8.55 10.24 21.28
N LEU A 168 7.52 9.60 21.84
CA LEU A 168 6.10 9.93 21.65
C LEU A 168 5.72 11.10 22.59
N PRO A 169 4.83 12.03 22.20
CA PRO A 169 4.33 13.06 23.11
C PRO A 169 3.24 12.49 24.03
N ALA A 170 3.31 12.88 25.31
CA ALA A 170 2.47 12.39 26.39
C ALA A 170 0.99 12.83 26.27
N GLY A 171 0.10 11.85 26.08
CA GLY A 171 -1.32 11.90 26.47
C GLY A 171 -1.55 11.20 27.82
N PRO A 172 -2.72 11.34 28.47
CA PRO A 172 -2.84 11.36 29.92
C PRO A 172 -2.43 10.05 30.60
N ALA A 173 -1.65 10.24 31.66
CA ALA A 173 -1.11 9.31 32.65
C ALA A 173 -1.72 7.90 32.69
N GLY A 174 -0.90 6.87 32.39
CA GLY A 174 -1.20 5.52 32.90
C GLY A 174 -0.51 4.31 32.26
N ALA A 175 0.08 4.39 31.06
CA ALA A 175 0.72 3.23 30.44
C ALA A 175 2.09 3.61 29.86
N GLN A 176 3.16 3.22 30.55
CA GLN A 176 4.50 3.22 29.96
C GLN A 176 4.49 2.24 28.78
N ALA A 177 4.60 2.73 27.55
CA ALA A 177 4.72 1.85 26.39
C ALA A 177 6.00 1.01 26.55
N SER A 178 5.83 -0.31 26.72
CA SER A 178 6.95 -1.25 26.81
C SER A 178 7.84 -1.13 25.57
N SER A 179 9.14 -0.99 25.74
CA SER A 179 10.08 -0.93 24.60
C SER A 179 10.02 -2.21 23.77
N PHE A 180 9.91 -2.08 22.45
CA PHE A 180 9.97 -3.22 21.53
C PHE A 180 11.37 -3.86 21.52
N GLU A 181 11.48 -5.07 22.05
CA GLU A 181 12.69 -5.89 21.97
C GLU A 181 12.46 -7.03 20.97
N TYR A 182 13.23 -7.05 19.89
CA TYR A 182 13.16 -8.11 18.88
C TYR A 182 14.22 -9.19 19.16
N LYS A 183 13.78 -10.46 19.19
CA LYS A 183 14.67 -11.61 19.29
C LYS A 183 14.55 -12.46 18.02
N PRO A 184 15.60 -12.54 17.19
CA PRO A 184 15.54 -13.32 15.97
C PRO A 184 15.37 -14.82 16.28
N PRO A 185 14.65 -15.55 15.43
CA PRO A 185 14.47 -17.00 15.61
C PRO A 185 15.83 -17.70 15.53
N SER A 186 16.00 -18.73 16.37
CA SER A 186 17.19 -19.59 16.30
C SER A 186 17.19 -20.32 14.96
N TYR A 187 18.35 -20.41 14.32
CA TYR A 187 18.48 -21.14 13.05
C TYR A 187 18.10 -22.62 13.15
N PHE A 188 18.28 -23.19 14.34
CA PHE A 188 18.00 -24.59 14.60
C PHE A 188 16.62 -24.79 15.23
N SER A 189 15.80 -23.73 15.36
CA SER A 189 14.44 -23.90 15.84
C SER A 189 13.56 -24.53 14.77
N GLN A 190 12.60 -25.33 15.20
CA GLN A 190 11.58 -25.90 14.32
C GLN A 190 10.81 -24.79 13.59
N ASP A 191 10.49 -23.70 14.30
CA ASP A 191 9.77 -22.54 13.74
C ASP A 191 10.49 -21.96 12.51
N PHE A 192 11.83 -21.88 12.52
CA PHE A 192 12.59 -21.39 11.37
C PHE A 192 12.44 -22.34 10.16
N TYR A 193 12.52 -23.65 10.39
CA TYR A 193 12.34 -24.63 9.31
C TYR A 193 10.93 -24.63 8.75
N ASP A 194 9.91 -24.48 9.61
CA ASP A 194 8.51 -24.42 9.19
C ASP A 194 8.26 -23.18 8.31
N VAL A 195 8.78 -22.01 8.69
CA VAL A 195 8.68 -20.79 7.87
C VAL A 195 9.50 -20.90 6.58
N LYS A 196 10.67 -21.54 6.62
CA LYS A 196 11.47 -21.80 5.43
C LYS A 196 10.75 -22.72 4.43
N ASP A 197 10.10 -23.77 4.92
CA ASP A 197 9.32 -24.67 4.08
C ASP A 197 8.07 -23.97 3.54
N ALA A 198 7.40 -23.15 4.36
CA ALA A 198 6.28 -22.30 3.92
C ALA A 198 6.70 -21.30 2.82
N LEU A 199 7.88 -20.69 2.92
CA LEU A 199 8.44 -19.82 1.87
C LEU A 199 8.60 -20.56 0.55
N VAL A 200 9.21 -21.75 0.58
CA VAL A 200 9.45 -22.55 -0.63
C VAL A 200 8.13 -23.00 -1.24
N ILE A 201 7.16 -23.39 -0.41
CA ILE A 201 5.81 -23.73 -0.87
C ILE A 201 5.13 -22.51 -1.49
N ALA A 202 5.23 -21.32 -0.86
CA ALA A 202 4.63 -20.09 -1.38
C ALA A 202 5.19 -19.73 -2.75
N GLU A 203 6.52 -19.76 -2.92
CA GLU A 203 7.17 -19.57 -4.22
C GLU A 203 6.62 -20.54 -5.28
N MET A 204 6.57 -21.83 -4.96
CA MET A 204 6.03 -22.86 -5.86
C MET A 204 4.56 -22.59 -6.23
N GLN A 205 3.73 -22.16 -5.27
CA GLN A 205 2.33 -21.87 -5.52
C GLN A 205 2.14 -20.65 -6.43
N ILE A 206 2.96 -19.61 -6.28
CA ILE A 206 2.94 -18.45 -7.17
C ILE A 206 3.23 -18.89 -8.60
N LEU A 207 4.31 -19.66 -8.81
CA LEU A 207 4.68 -20.18 -10.13
C LEU A 207 3.56 -21.05 -10.74
N LYS A 208 3.01 -21.98 -9.95
CA LYS A 208 1.97 -22.90 -10.39
C LYS A 208 0.68 -22.17 -10.76
N ARG A 209 0.24 -21.21 -9.93
CA ARG A 209 -1.04 -20.51 -10.10
C ARG A 209 -0.99 -19.48 -11.23
N LEU A 210 0.16 -18.84 -11.43
CA LEU A 210 0.37 -17.92 -12.57
C LEU A 210 0.76 -18.65 -13.86
N GLY A 211 0.85 -19.98 -13.86
CA GLY A 211 1.22 -20.77 -15.03
C GLY A 211 2.61 -20.43 -15.57
N PHE A 212 3.55 -20.11 -14.69
CA PHE A 212 4.88 -19.59 -15.01
C PHE A 212 4.91 -18.26 -15.79
N ASN A 213 3.77 -17.56 -15.89
CA ASN A 213 3.73 -16.20 -16.41
C ASN A 213 4.15 -15.20 -15.33
N VAL A 214 5.46 -15.09 -15.16
CA VAL A 214 6.11 -14.21 -14.17
C VAL A 214 6.74 -12.96 -14.78
N GLN A 215 6.52 -12.72 -16.08
CA GLN A 215 7.03 -11.52 -16.73
C GLN A 215 6.23 -10.31 -16.26
N VAL A 216 6.94 -9.29 -15.79
CA VAL A 216 6.37 -8.04 -15.33
C VAL A 216 7.05 -6.91 -16.09
N ASN A 217 6.28 -6.17 -16.87
CA ASN A 217 6.73 -4.92 -17.45
C ASN A 217 6.25 -3.75 -16.58
N LEU A 218 7.18 -2.91 -16.11
CA LEU A 218 6.91 -1.78 -15.24
C LEU A 218 6.87 -0.46 -16.04
N PRO A 219 5.96 0.47 -15.70
CA PRO A 219 5.71 1.69 -16.48
C PRO A 219 6.76 2.79 -16.28
N PHE A 220 7.73 2.61 -15.37
CA PHE A 220 8.68 3.68 -14.99
C PHE A 220 9.55 4.18 -16.15
N ALA A 221 10.16 3.27 -16.91
CA ALA A 221 11.00 3.65 -18.05
C ALA A 221 10.17 4.31 -19.16
N THR A 222 8.98 3.76 -19.43
CA THR A 222 8.01 4.31 -20.39
C THR A 222 7.59 5.73 -20.00
N MET A 223 7.27 5.95 -18.72
CA MET A 223 6.89 7.25 -18.18
C MET A 223 8.01 8.28 -18.35
N VAL A 224 9.26 7.92 -18.05
CA VAL A 224 10.41 8.83 -18.26
C VAL A 224 10.57 9.19 -19.75
N ASN A 225 10.39 8.23 -20.66
CA ASN A 225 10.45 8.50 -22.10
C ASN A 225 9.32 9.43 -22.56
N TYR A 226 8.10 9.24 -22.04
CA TYR A 226 6.96 10.09 -22.35
C TYR A 226 7.16 11.52 -21.84
N LEU A 227 7.70 11.69 -20.63
CA LEU A 227 8.06 13.01 -20.09
C LEU A 227 9.09 13.73 -20.96
N LYS A 228 10.10 13.02 -21.46
CA LYS A 228 11.11 13.58 -22.38
C LYS A 228 10.48 14.03 -23.70
N LEU A 229 9.59 13.23 -24.28
CA LEU A 229 8.88 13.56 -25.51
C LEU A 229 7.96 14.78 -25.35
N LEU A 230 7.33 14.92 -24.19
CA LEU A 230 6.51 16.09 -23.86
C LEU A 230 7.34 17.33 -23.46
N GLY A 231 8.66 17.20 -23.33
CA GLY A 231 9.54 18.29 -22.87
C GLY A 231 9.29 18.72 -21.42
N LEU A 232 8.89 17.75 -20.57
CA LEU A 232 8.55 17.94 -19.15
C LEU A 232 9.69 17.52 -18.20
N THR A 233 10.88 17.25 -18.73
CA THR A 233 12.10 17.04 -17.93
C THR A 233 12.73 18.39 -17.58
N ASP A 234 13.30 18.50 -16.38
CA ASP A 234 13.84 19.76 -15.79
C ASP A 234 15.09 20.35 -16.49
N ASP A 235 15.33 20.02 -17.76
CA ASP A 235 16.47 20.50 -18.54
C ASP A 235 16.42 22.03 -18.81
N ARG A 236 15.35 22.72 -18.39
CA ARG A 236 15.15 24.17 -18.58
C ARG A 236 15.65 25.06 -17.43
N GLN A 237 16.20 24.52 -16.34
CA GLN A 237 16.84 25.34 -15.29
C GLN A 237 18.37 25.47 -15.42
N ALA A 238 19.01 24.78 -16.37
CA ALA A 238 20.47 24.84 -16.56
C ALA A 238 20.92 25.84 -17.65
N GLY A 239 20.00 26.48 -18.37
CA GLY A 239 20.33 27.28 -19.55
C GLY A 239 19.52 28.56 -19.68
N ASN A 240 19.73 29.51 -18.78
CA ASN A 240 19.78 30.95 -19.09
C ASN A 240 20.21 31.73 -17.83
N GLY A 241 21.41 32.32 -17.90
CA GLY A 241 21.96 33.10 -16.80
C GLY A 241 21.13 34.36 -16.53
N ALA A 242 20.83 34.57 -15.25
CA ALA A 242 20.79 35.87 -14.53
C ALA A 242 19.80 35.79 -13.37
N SER A 243 20.28 35.34 -12.22
CA SER A 243 20.19 36.04 -10.91
C SER A 243 20.26 35.05 -9.75
N SER A 244 20.97 35.49 -8.73
CA SER A 244 21.43 34.81 -7.52
C SER A 244 20.40 33.89 -6.83
N PRO A 245 20.79 32.70 -6.34
CA PRO A 245 19.92 31.87 -5.50
C PRO A 245 19.96 32.40 -4.06
N THR A 246 19.17 33.43 -3.77
CA THR A 246 18.90 33.84 -2.39
C THR A 246 17.61 33.19 -1.90
N THR A 247 17.75 32.48 -0.77
CA THR A 247 16.71 32.09 0.19
C THR A 247 15.63 31.09 -0.25
N ASN A 248 15.80 29.85 0.20
CA ASN A 248 14.76 28.98 0.76
C ASN A 248 13.52 28.69 -0.10
N SER A 249 13.64 28.60 -1.43
CA SER A 249 12.57 28.03 -2.25
C SER A 249 12.40 26.55 -1.86
N SER A 250 11.21 26.24 -1.36
CA SER A 250 10.78 24.89 -1.03
C SER A 250 11.14 23.95 -2.17
N ARG A 251 11.90 22.88 -1.87
CA ARG A 251 12.21 21.80 -2.82
C ARG A 251 10.91 21.14 -3.26
N GLN A 252 10.19 21.73 -4.23
CA GLN A 252 9.14 21.04 -4.94
C GLN A 252 9.81 19.86 -5.64
N SER A 253 9.31 18.65 -5.38
CA SER A 253 9.71 17.48 -6.15
C SER A 253 9.47 17.75 -7.62
N SER A 254 10.48 17.51 -8.47
CA SER A 254 10.38 17.56 -9.92
C SER A 254 9.07 16.94 -10.42
N PHE A 255 8.52 17.45 -11.53
CA PHE A 255 7.34 16.88 -12.18
C PHE A 255 7.51 15.36 -12.38
N ALA A 256 8.70 14.94 -12.82
CA ALA A 256 9.04 13.53 -13.01
C ALA A 256 8.99 12.72 -11.71
N GLN A 257 9.48 13.30 -10.61
CA GLN A 257 9.49 12.64 -9.31
C GLN A 257 8.06 12.44 -8.78
N ARG A 258 7.14 13.39 -9.03
CA ARG A 258 5.73 13.26 -8.64
C ARG A 258 5.02 12.15 -9.42
N ALA A 259 5.20 12.14 -10.75
CA ALA A 259 4.66 11.08 -11.60
C ALA A 259 5.20 9.70 -11.18
N TRP A 260 6.49 9.62 -10.84
CA TRP A 260 7.09 8.41 -10.29
C TRP A 260 6.43 7.98 -8.99
N SER A 261 6.21 8.90 -8.04
CA SER A 261 5.55 8.58 -6.77
C SER A 261 4.13 8.04 -6.99
N TYR A 262 3.35 8.60 -7.91
CA TYR A 262 2.02 8.05 -8.24
C TYR A 262 2.10 6.63 -8.79
N LEU A 263 3.10 6.31 -9.61
CA LEU A 263 3.30 4.94 -10.10
C LEU A 263 3.72 3.97 -9.00
N ASN A 264 4.49 4.42 -8.00
CA ASN A 264 4.82 3.62 -6.83
C ASN A 264 3.58 3.35 -5.97
N ASP A 265 2.74 4.37 -5.75
CA ASP A 265 1.52 4.22 -4.96
C ASP A 265 0.48 3.35 -5.69
N ALA A 266 0.46 3.38 -7.02
CA ALA A 266 -0.34 2.48 -7.84
C ALA A 266 0.00 0.99 -7.63
N LEU A 267 1.23 0.63 -7.21
CA LEU A 267 1.61 -0.76 -6.92
C LEU A 267 0.84 -1.35 -5.71
N GLN A 268 0.35 -0.49 -4.82
CA GLN A 268 -0.47 -0.92 -3.68
C GLN A 268 -1.89 -1.34 -4.11
N THR A 269 -2.31 -0.97 -5.32
CA THR A 269 -3.63 -1.27 -5.86
C THR A 269 -3.57 -2.39 -6.91
N SER A 270 -4.74 -2.81 -7.39
CA SER A 270 -4.84 -3.76 -8.50
C SER A 270 -4.62 -3.14 -9.89
N LEU A 271 -4.27 -1.85 -10.00
CA LEU A 271 -4.14 -1.13 -11.28
C LEU A 271 -3.15 -1.77 -12.26
N TYR A 272 -2.03 -2.31 -11.75
CA TYR A 272 -1.03 -3.03 -12.55
C TYR A 272 -1.52 -4.37 -13.14
N CYS A 273 -2.66 -4.88 -12.63
CA CYS A 273 -3.34 -6.04 -13.17
C CYS A 273 -4.50 -5.65 -14.09
N GLN A 274 -4.95 -4.39 -14.09
CA GLN A 274 -6.10 -3.92 -14.86
C GLN A 274 -5.68 -3.24 -16.16
N PHE A 275 -4.61 -2.44 -16.10
CA PHE A 275 -4.18 -1.60 -17.20
C PHE A 275 -2.76 -1.96 -17.67
N PRO A 276 -2.49 -1.85 -18.97
CA PRO A 276 -1.15 -2.02 -19.51
C PRO A 276 -0.21 -0.88 -19.06
N PRO A 277 1.12 -1.11 -19.06
CA PRO A 277 2.09 -0.14 -18.54
C PRO A 277 2.08 1.22 -19.21
N HIS A 278 1.79 1.30 -20.52
CA HIS A 278 1.78 2.57 -21.22
C HIS A 278 0.64 3.48 -20.75
N ILE A 279 -0.54 2.92 -20.50
CA ILE A 279 -1.70 3.69 -19.97
C ILE A 279 -1.41 4.13 -18.53
N LEU A 280 -0.82 3.27 -17.69
CA LEU A 280 -0.42 3.65 -16.32
C LEU A 280 0.57 4.82 -16.32
N ALA A 281 1.56 4.80 -17.21
CA ALA A 281 2.51 5.89 -17.40
C ALA A 281 1.82 7.21 -17.79
N CYS A 282 0.90 7.16 -18.76
CA CYS A 282 0.10 8.32 -19.17
C CYS A 282 -0.78 8.84 -18.04
N ALA A 283 -1.43 7.96 -17.28
CA ALA A 283 -2.30 8.33 -16.17
C ALA A 283 -1.52 9.03 -15.04
N ALA A 284 -0.30 8.56 -14.73
CA ALA A 284 0.55 9.22 -13.75
C ALA A 284 0.97 10.64 -14.18
N ILE A 285 1.29 10.83 -15.48
CA ILE A 285 1.60 12.15 -16.05
C ILE A 285 0.35 13.05 -16.03
N TYR A 286 -0.80 12.52 -16.43
CA TYR A 286 -2.09 13.21 -16.43
C TYR A 286 -2.46 13.69 -15.03
N LEU A 287 -2.41 12.80 -14.03
CA LEU A 287 -2.68 13.15 -12.63
C LEU A 287 -1.67 14.18 -12.09
N THR A 288 -0.39 14.06 -12.45
CA THR A 288 0.62 15.04 -12.05
C THR A 288 0.35 16.40 -12.66
N ALA A 289 -0.04 16.46 -13.93
CA ALA A 289 -0.39 17.70 -14.61
C ALA A 289 -1.58 18.39 -13.94
N LEU A 290 -2.61 17.63 -13.56
CA LEU A 290 -3.80 18.16 -12.88
C LEU A 290 -3.52 18.63 -11.45
N THR A 291 -2.68 17.90 -10.71
CA THR A 291 -2.36 18.20 -9.30
C THR A 291 -1.16 19.12 -9.15
N ASN A 292 -0.54 19.58 -10.24
CA ASN A 292 0.60 20.46 -10.17
C ASN A 292 0.22 21.80 -9.54
N ARG A 293 1.07 22.32 -8.65
CA ARG A 293 0.86 23.59 -7.94
C ARG A 293 2.05 24.49 -8.25
N PRO A 294 1.87 25.80 -8.52
CA PRO A 294 0.68 26.61 -8.22
C PRO A 294 -0.47 26.51 -9.22
N GLU A 295 -0.23 26.14 -10.48
CA GLU A 295 -1.29 25.97 -11.50
C GLU A 295 -1.21 24.59 -12.17
N PRO A 296 -2.37 23.97 -12.48
CA PRO A 296 -2.41 22.77 -13.29
C PRO A 296 -1.74 22.98 -14.64
N LEU A 297 -0.93 22.02 -15.08
CA LEU A 297 -0.29 22.08 -16.38
C LEU A 297 -1.29 21.66 -17.45
N ALA A 298 -1.73 22.62 -18.27
CA ALA A 298 -2.57 22.32 -19.44
C ALA A 298 -1.71 21.70 -20.55
N LEU A 299 -1.81 20.38 -20.71
CA LEU A 299 -1.19 19.68 -21.83
C LEU A 299 -2.02 19.84 -23.12
N PRO A 300 -1.41 19.74 -24.31
CA PRO A 300 -2.12 19.95 -25.57
C PRO A 300 -3.34 19.04 -25.73
N THR A 301 -4.52 19.64 -25.95
CA THR A 301 -5.78 18.92 -26.20
C THR A 301 -6.25 19.03 -27.66
N GLN A 302 -5.68 19.95 -28.43
CA GLN A 302 -6.01 20.17 -29.85
C GLN A 302 -4.75 20.01 -30.74
N PRO A 303 -4.89 19.52 -31.99
CA PRO A 303 -6.12 19.04 -32.65
C PRO A 303 -6.60 17.67 -32.12
N ARG A 304 -5.72 16.93 -31.44
CA ARG A 304 -6.05 15.73 -30.66
C ARG A 304 -5.40 15.82 -29.29
N PRO A 305 -5.95 15.16 -28.26
CA PRO A 305 -5.33 15.08 -26.96
C PRO A 305 -3.94 14.44 -26.99
N TRP A 306 -3.04 14.94 -26.16
CA TRP A 306 -1.65 14.50 -26.11
C TRP A 306 -1.48 13.01 -25.81
N TRP A 307 -2.38 12.39 -25.03
CA TRP A 307 -2.29 10.97 -24.67
C TRP A 307 -2.52 10.03 -25.85
N VAL A 308 -3.17 10.51 -26.92
CA VAL A 308 -3.34 9.74 -28.17
C VAL A 308 -1.98 9.47 -28.84
N LEU A 309 -0.95 10.29 -28.59
CA LEU A 309 0.42 10.04 -29.05
C LEU A 309 1.02 8.75 -28.48
N PHE A 310 0.50 8.31 -27.33
CA PHE A 310 1.03 7.19 -26.57
C PHE A 310 0.10 5.97 -26.59
N ASP A 311 -0.73 5.84 -27.63
CA ASP A 311 -1.67 4.73 -27.83
C ASP A 311 -2.69 4.58 -26.68
N VAL A 312 -3.17 5.72 -26.17
CA VAL A 312 -4.33 5.80 -25.27
C VAL A 312 -5.51 6.35 -26.05
N GLU A 313 -6.53 5.50 -26.29
CA GLU A 313 -7.70 5.85 -27.10
C GLU A 313 -8.73 6.66 -26.29
N GLU A 314 -9.00 6.21 -25.06
CA GLU A 314 -10.07 6.76 -24.22
C GLU A 314 -9.51 7.58 -23.05
N GLU A 315 -10.04 8.79 -22.83
CA GLU A 315 -9.71 9.59 -21.64
C GLU A 315 -10.22 8.93 -20.35
N ASP A 316 -11.29 8.14 -20.46
CA ASP A 316 -11.92 7.49 -19.32
C ASP A 316 -10.98 6.53 -18.59
N ASP A 317 -10.09 5.83 -19.30
CA ASP A 317 -9.03 5.00 -18.68
C ASP A 317 -8.13 5.83 -17.76
N LEU A 318 -7.68 7.00 -18.23
CA LEU A 318 -6.82 7.90 -17.46
C LEU A 318 -7.56 8.44 -16.23
N ARG A 319 -8.85 8.76 -16.37
CA ARG A 319 -9.70 9.22 -15.27
C ARG A 319 -9.93 8.12 -14.25
N ILE A 320 -10.25 6.90 -14.67
CA ILE A 320 -10.46 5.74 -13.78
C ILE A 320 -9.19 5.48 -12.94
N ILE A 321 -8.01 5.43 -13.59
CA ILE A 321 -6.74 5.23 -12.90
C ILE A 321 -6.47 6.38 -11.93
N SER A 322 -6.68 7.63 -12.36
CA SER A 322 -6.45 8.82 -11.53
C SER A 322 -7.38 8.85 -10.32
N THR A 323 -8.65 8.51 -10.48
CA THR A 323 -9.62 8.41 -9.37
C THR A 323 -9.25 7.29 -8.42
N ALA A 324 -8.85 6.11 -8.92
CA ALA A 324 -8.40 5.01 -8.09
C ALA A 324 -7.17 5.39 -7.25
N LEU A 325 -6.23 6.14 -7.82
CA LEU A 325 -5.07 6.67 -7.09
C LEU A 325 -5.47 7.73 -6.06
N LEU A 326 -6.34 8.67 -6.42
CA LEU A 326 -6.80 9.71 -5.51
C LEU A 326 -7.58 9.12 -4.31
N ARG A 327 -8.33 8.03 -4.51
CA ARG A 327 -9.01 7.28 -3.43
C ARG A 327 -8.04 6.72 -2.39
N LEU A 328 -6.77 6.47 -2.74
CA LEU A 328 -5.77 6.10 -1.73
C LEU A 328 -5.52 7.24 -0.74
N TYR A 329 -5.55 8.48 -1.21
CA TYR A 329 -5.27 9.67 -0.41
C TYR A 329 -6.53 10.34 0.17
N ASP A 330 -7.71 9.83 -0.15
CA ASP A 330 -8.97 10.45 0.26
C ASP A 330 -9.27 10.17 1.73
N ASP A 331 -8.95 11.14 2.59
CA ASP A 331 -9.27 11.12 4.03
C ASP A 331 -10.63 11.78 4.34
N SER A 332 -11.47 12.08 3.32
CA SER A 332 -12.69 12.89 3.48
C SER A 332 -13.76 12.26 4.39
N GLY A 333 -13.81 10.94 4.55
CA GLY A 333 -14.79 10.31 5.46
C GLY A 333 -14.49 10.46 6.96
N TRP A 334 -13.56 11.36 7.32
CA TRP A 334 -13.36 11.87 8.68
C TRP A 334 -14.09 13.19 8.98
N GLU A 335 -14.83 13.74 8.00
CA GLU A 335 -15.63 14.93 8.20
C GLU A 335 -16.85 14.60 9.07
N ILE A 336 -16.66 14.66 10.39
CA ILE A 336 -17.75 14.96 11.31
C ILE A 336 -18.33 16.29 10.83
N VAL A 337 -19.57 16.29 10.34
CA VAL A 337 -20.34 17.53 10.24
C VAL A 337 -20.52 18.00 11.67
N GLU A 338 -19.61 18.86 12.14
CA GLU A 338 -19.84 19.61 13.38
C GLU A 338 -21.12 20.40 13.12
N LYS A 339 -22.24 19.96 13.70
CA LYS A 339 -23.40 20.82 13.88
C LYS A 339 -22.86 22.04 14.61
N ASN A 340 -22.69 23.16 13.91
CA ASN A 340 -22.63 24.47 14.55
C ASN A 340 -23.94 24.61 15.32
N GLY A 341 -23.87 24.25 16.61
CA GLY A 341 -25.01 24.15 17.50
C GLY A 341 -25.64 25.51 17.74
N GLY A 342 -26.75 25.75 17.04
CA GLY A 342 -27.76 26.74 17.36
C GLY A 342 -29.13 26.14 17.03
N GLY A 343 -29.56 25.14 17.81
CA GLY A 343 -30.90 24.56 17.66
C GLY A 343 -31.06 23.25 18.41
N ASN A 344 -31.74 23.31 19.56
CA ASN A 344 -32.36 22.15 20.20
C ASN A 344 -33.27 21.46 19.17
N ASN A 345 -33.09 20.15 18.98
CA ASN A 345 -34.16 19.19 18.77
C ASN A 345 -33.55 17.78 18.84
N ASP A 346 -34.13 16.98 19.74
CA ASP A 346 -33.87 15.58 20.00
C ASP A 346 -34.28 14.72 18.78
N ASP A 347 -33.36 14.51 17.84
CA ASP A 347 -33.38 13.39 16.91
C ASP A 347 -31.93 12.91 16.72
N ASP A 348 -31.59 11.86 17.46
CA ASP A 348 -30.31 11.17 17.45
C ASP A 348 -30.12 10.47 16.10
N THR A 349 -29.55 11.19 15.14
CA THR A 349 -28.95 10.62 13.93
C THR A 349 -27.46 10.92 13.97
N GLY A 350 -26.77 10.26 14.91
CA GLY A 350 -25.31 10.13 14.86
C GLY A 350 -24.93 9.40 13.57
N ALA A 351 -24.29 10.10 12.64
CA ALA A 351 -23.70 9.45 11.48
C ALA A 351 -22.57 8.53 11.97
N GLU A 352 -22.87 7.23 12.07
CA GLU A 352 -21.93 6.19 12.46
C GLU A 352 -20.78 6.16 11.44
N VAL A 353 -19.57 6.50 11.88
CA VAL A 353 -18.39 6.42 11.01
C VAL A 353 -18.08 4.95 10.81
N THR A 354 -18.40 4.41 9.63
CA THR A 354 -18.10 3.02 9.30
C THR A 354 -16.68 2.90 8.73
N LEU A 355 -16.03 1.74 8.87
CA LEU A 355 -14.69 1.51 8.31
C LEU A 355 -14.63 1.87 6.81
N GLY A 356 -15.74 1.64 6.08
CA GLY A 356 -15.89 1.97 4.67
C GLY A 356 -15.87 3.47 4.33
N SER A 357 -16.04 4.38 5.29
CA SER A 357 -15.87 5.82 5.06
C SER A 357 -14.40 6.24 5.09
N MET A 358 -13.49 5.41 5.60
CA MET A 358 -12.07 5.74 5.70
C MET A 358 -11.32 5.52 4.39
N GLY A 359 -10.44 6.46 4.03
CA GLY A 359 -9.47 6.30 2.95
C GLY A 359 -8.65 5.01 3.09
N LEU A 360 -8.45 4.30 1.98
CA LEU A 360 -7.81 2.97 2.00
C LEU A 360 -6.39 3.00 2.58
N ALA A 361 -5.59 4.03 2.27
CA ALA A 361 -4.25 4.16 2.87
C ALA A 361 -4.29 4.43 4.38
N SER A 362 -5.32 5.11 4.87
CA SER A 362 -5.51 5.39 6.29
C SER A 362 -5.89 4.14 7.08
N ARG A 363 -6.66 3.22 6.49
CA ARG A 363 -7.03 1.93 7.09
C ARG A 363 -5.85 0.96 7.23
N VAL A 364 -4.89 1.04 6.33
CA VAL A 364 -3.83 0.03 6.19
C VAL A 364 -2.49 0.48 6.83
N ARG A 365 -2.39 1.72 7.32
CA ARG A 365 -1.16 2.23 7.95
C ARG A 365 -0.73 1.38 9.17
N ASP A 366 0.50 0.90 9.12
CA ASP A 366 1.17 0.14 10.19
C ASP A 366 1.13 0.79 11.59
N GLU A 367 1.09 2.11 11.65
CA GLU A 367 1.03 2.88 12.90
C GLU A 367 -0.25 2.65 13.70
N TRP A 368 -1.27 2.12 13.04
CA TRP A 368 -2.57 1.83 13.62
C TRP A 368 -2.73 0.33 13.86
N GLY A 369 -2.04 -0.57 13.15
CA GLY A 369 -2.07 -2.00 13.46
C GLY A 369 -3.46 -2.67 13.36
N GLY A 370 -3.52 -3.99 13.57
CA GLY A 370 -4.76 -4.78 13.55
C GLY A 370 -4.94 -5.69 12.33
N LEU A 371 -4.53 -5.26 11.13
CA LEU A 371 -4.54 -6.14 9.96
C LEU A 371 -3.56 -7.30 10.10
N VAL A 372 -2.47 -7.09 10.86
CA VAL A 372 -1.46 -8.12 11.20
C VAL A 372 -2.10 -9.37 11.82
N ASP A 373 -3.18 -9.21 12.58
CA ASP A 373 -3.87 -10.30 13.26
C ASP A 373 -4.62 -11.22 12.26
N LEU A 374 -4.92 -10.73 11.06
CA LEU A 374 -5.60 -11.46 9.98
C LEU A 374 -4.65 -11.97 8.89
N VAL A 375 -3.34 -11.75 9.05
CA VAL A 375 -2.33 -12.17 8.06
C VAL A 375 -2.15 -13.69 8.06
N ASP A 376 -2.35 -14.33 9.22
CA ASP A 376 -2.35 -15.79 9.33
C ASP A 376 -3.69 -16.35 8.85
N ARG A 377 -3.61 -17.39 8.01
CA ARG A 377 -4.76 -18.11 7.47
C ARG A 377 -5.67 -18.65 8.57
N ARG A 378 -5.10 -19.10 9.69
CA ARG A 378 -5.91 -19.67 10.80
C ARG A 378 -6.78 -18.60 11.45
N ALA A 379 -6.21 -17.43 11.71
CA ALA A 379 -6.91 -16.31 12.31
C ALA A 379 -8.03 -15.79 11.38
N LEU A 380 -7.74 -15.64 10.08
CA LEU A 380 -8.73 -15.20 9.10
C LEU A 380 -9.92 -16.18 9.01
N ARG A 381 -9.67 -17.49 8.99
CA ARG A 381 -10.74 -18.50 8.96
C ARG A 381 -11.61 -18.48 10.20
N HIS A 382 -10.99 -18.41 11.38
CA HIS A 382 -11.71 -18.35 12.64
C HIS A 382 -12.59 -17.09 12.72
N TRP A 383 -12.08 -15.96 12.23
CA TRP A 383 -12.87 -14.73 12.14
C TRP A 383 -14.07 -14.86 11.19
N LEU A 384 -13.90 -15.47 10.01
CA LEU A 384 -15.00 -15.71 9.08
C LEU A 384 -16.08 -16.63 9.68
N GLU A 385 -15.67 -17.66 10.43
CA GLU A 385 -16.58 -18.58 11.12
C GLU A 385 -17.39 -17.88 12.23
N GLN A 386 -16.77 -16.94 12.94
CA GLN A 386 -17.43 -16.11 13.94
C GLN A 386 -18.46 -15.17 13.32
N GLN A 387 -18.13 -14.50 12.21
CA GLN A 387 -19.08 -13.62 11.52
C GLN A 387 -20.29 -14.39 10.97
N ALA A 388 -20.06 -15.54 10.33
CA ALA A 388 -21.15 -16.37 9.83
C ALA A 388 -22.08 -16.84 10.96
N SER A 389 -21.55 -17.09 12.16
CA SER A 389 -22.35 -17.46 13.33
C SER A 389 -23.20 -16.30 13.86
N SER A 390 -22.65 -15.07 13.88
CA SER A 390 -23.39 -13.86 14.29
C SER A 390 -24.52 -13.51 13.34
N ASP A 391 -24.31 -13.65 12.02
CA ASP A 391 -25.35 -13.38 11.01
C ASP A 391 -26.51 -14.37 11.10
N VAL A 392 -26.22 -15.64 11.39
CA VAL A 392 -27.25 -16.67 11.60
C VAL A 392 -28.07 -16.37 12.86
N ILE A 393 -27.45 -15.90 13.95
CA ILE A 393 -28.16 -15.53 15.18
C ILE A 393 -29.08 -14.33 14.92
N MET A 394 -28.60 -13.31 14.21
CA MET A 394 -29.39 -12.13 13.84
C MET A 394 -30.55 -12.44 12.88
N ALA A 395 -30.41 -13.43 12.00
CA ALA A 395 -31.47 -13.84 11.07
C ALA A 395 -32.57 -14.72 11.72
N THR A 396 -32.35 -15.21 12.94
CA THR A 396 -33.31 -16.04 13.70
C THR A 396 -34.08 -15.30 14.79
N GLN A 397 -33.77 -14.01 15.01
CA GLN A 397 -34.55 -13.08 15.82
C GLN A 397 -35.44 -12.22 14.91
#